data_AF-A0A939K2N1-F1
#
_entry.id   AF-A0A939K2N1-F1
#
_cell.length_a   1.000
_cell.length_b   1.000
_cell.length_c   1.000
_cell.angle_alpha   90.00
_cell.angle_beta   90.00
_cell.angle_gamma   90.00
#
_symmetry.space_group_name_H-M   'P 1'
#
loop_
_entity.id
_entity.type
_entity.pdbx_description
1 polymer ?
#
loop_
_entity_poly.entity_id
_entity_poly.type
_entity_poly.pdbx_seq_one_letter_code
_entity_poly.pdbx_strand_id
1 'polypeptide(L)' 'MPAVTNLFSEWLSLRKAFNTVDYVGNERYVFNIKGNQYRLVAMISFDKRTLFIRFVGTHSEYDE' A
#
# COMPACT_ATOMS: atom_id res chain seq x y z
N MET A 1 15.08 -20.94 17.49
CA MET A 1 15.43 -19.64 16.88
C MET A 1 14.14 -19.06 16.31
N PRO A 2 13.72 -17.84 16.65
CA PRO A 2 12.53 -17.28 16.03
C PRO A 2 12.83 -17.04 14.54
N ALA A 3 11.98 -17.58 13.68
CA ALA A 3 12.05 -17.34 12.25
C ALA A 3 12.06 -15.83 12.00
N VAL A 4 12.83 -15.37 11.01
CA VAL A 4 12.71 -14.00 10.50
C VAL A 4 11.31 -13.89 9.92
N THR A 5 10.35 -13.45 10.73
CA THR A 5 8.95 -13.35 10.32
C THR A 5 8.87 -12.31 9.23
N ASN A 6 8.61 -12.75 8.02
CA ASN A 6 8.47 -11.88 6.86
C ASN A 6 7.25 -10.96 7.09
N LEU A 7 7.50 -9.69 7.39
CA LEU A 7 6.48 -8.74 7.86
C LEU A 7 5.45 -8.36 6.78
N PHE A 8 5.60 -8.83 5.54
CA PHE A 8 4.75 -8.43 4.40
C PHE A 8 4.17 -9.62 3.62
N SER A 9 3.86 -10.74 4.29
CA SER A 9 3.19 -11.87 3.64
C SER A 9 1.68 -11.67 3.44
N GLU A 10 1.06 -10.76 4.19
CA GLU A 10 -0.39 -10.59 4.22
C GLU A 10 -0.82 -9.14 4.42
N TRP A 11 -2.01 -8.80 3.94
CA TRP A 11 -2.65 -7.50 4.10
C TRP A 11 -2.70 -7.00 5.56
N LEU A 12 -2.99 -7.88 6.51
CA LEU A 12 -3.06 -7.55 7.93
C LEU A 12 -1.73 -6.98 8.45
N SER A 13 -0.61 -7.52 8.00
CA SER A 13 0.72 -7.05 8.39
C SER A 13 1.10 -5.75 7.66
N LEU A 14 0.71 -5.61 6.39
CA LEU A 14 0.86 -4.35 5.64
C LEU A 14 0.12 -3.20 6.32
N ARG A 15 -1.13 -3.42 6.76
CA ARG A 15 -1.93 -2.40 7.47
C ARG A 15 -1.35 -2.06 8.84
N LYS A 16 -0.72 -3.00 9.54
CA LYS A 16 0.00 -2.71 10.80
C LYS A 16 1.25 -1.85 10.58
N ALA A 17 1.95 -2.04 9.48
CA ALA A 17 3.14 -1.24 9.14
C ALA A 17 2.75 0.15 8.62
N PHE A 18 1.65 0.24 7.87
CA PHE A 18 1.13 1.46 7.28
C PHE A 18 -0.33 1.65 7.71
N ASN A 19 -0.54 2.21 8.91
CA ASN A 19 -1.89 2.38 9.50
C ASN A 19 -2.88 3.18 8.63
N THR A 20 -2.37 3.95 7.68
CA THR A 20 -3.15 4.81 6.77
C THR A 20 -3.25 4.23 5.37
N VAL A 21 -2.97 2.93 5.19
CA VAL A 21 -3.13 2.28 3.88
C VAL A 21 -4.57 1.81 3.72
N ASP A 22 -5.17 2.21 2.60
CA ASP A 22 -6.55 1.86 2.26
C ASP A 22 -6.57 0.85 1.13
N TYR A 23 -7.41 -0.19 1.26
CA TYR A 23 -7.65 -1.15 0.18
C TYR A 23 -8.88 -0.71 -0.63
N VAL A 24 -8.67 -0.39 -1.90
CA VAL A 24 -9.72 0.14 -2.79
C VAL A 24 -10.28 -0.91 -3.76
N GLY A 25 -9.96 -2.18 -3.54
CA GLY A 25 -10.39 -3.29 -4.41
C GLY A 25 -9.46 -3.53 -5.60
N ASN A 26 -9.66 -4.66 -6.28
CA ASN A 26 -8.86 -5.06 -7.45
C ASN A 26 -7.34 -5.08 -7.18
N GLU A 27 -6.93 -5.58 -6.00
CA GLU A 27 -5.53 -5.65 -5.55
C GLU A 27 -4.83 -4.28 -5.42
N ARG A 28 -5.60 -3.17 -5.37
CA ARG A 28 -5.07 -1.81 -5.26
C ARG A 28 -5.09 -1.32 -3.82
N TYR A 29 -3.98 -0.68 -3.48
CA TYR A 29 -3.68 -0.14 -2.17
C TYR A 29 -3.29 1.33 -2.31
N VAL A 30 -3.89 2.18 -1.48
CA VAL A 30 -3.66 3.62 -1.47
C VAL A 30 -2.91 3.97 -0.21
N PHE A 31 -1.74 4.59 -0.37
CA PHE A 31 -0.89 5.02 0.73
C PHE A 31 -0.92 6.54 0.84
N ASN A 32 -1.10 7.03 2.06
CA ASN A 32 -1.00 8.46 2.37
C ASN A 32 0.45 8.85 2.63
N ILE A 33 0.94 9.87 1.92
CA ILE A 33 2.33 10.34 2.01
C ILE A 33 2.34 11.82 2.44
N LYS A 34 3.33 12.18 3.28
CA LYS A 34 3.57 13.56 3.76
C LYS A 34 2.33 14.19 4.42
N GLY A 35 1.77 13.51 5.43
CA GLY A 35 0.60 14.02 6.16
C GLY A 35 -0.64 14.18 5.28
N ASN A 36 -0.97 13.15 4.50
CA ASN A 36 -2.11 13.09 3.57
C ASN A 36 -2.05 14.04 2.35
N GLN A 37 -0.92 14.73 2.09
CA GLN A 37 -0.79 15.62 0.92
C GLN A 37 -0.72 14.86 -0.41
N TYR A 38 -0.18 13.63 -0.38
CA TYR A 38 -0.03 12.80 -1.57
C TYR A 38 -0.69 11.44 -1.38
N ARG A 39 -1.03 10.82 -2.52
CA ARG A 39 -1.52 9.46 -2.65
C ARG A 39 -0.57 8.67 -3.55
N LEU A 40 -0.13 7.53 -3.04
CA LEU A 40 0.52 6.49 -3.83
C LEU A 40 -0.48 5.37 -4.03
N VAL A 41 -0.89 5.13 -5.28
CA VAL A 41 -1.76 4.01 -5.62
C VAL A 41 -0.86 2.92 -6.17
N ALA A 42 -0.86 1.77 -5.51
CA ALA A 42 -0.08 0.62 -5.93
C ALA A 42 -0.94 -0.63 -6.00
N MET A 43 -0.67 -1.48 -6.98
CA MET A 43 -1.21 -2.83 -7.04
C MET A 43 -0.18 -3.77 -6.43
N ILE A 44 -0.54 -4.54 -5.41
CA ILE A 44 0.39 -5.44 -4.72
C ILE A 44 -0.03 -6.88 -4.98
N SER A 45 0.85 -7.63 -5.63
CA SER A 45 0.72 -9.08 -5.73
C SER A 45 1.60 -9.72 -4.67
N PHE A 46 1.00 -10.18 -3.57
CA PHE A 46 1.71 -10.80 -2.46
C PHE A 46 2.34 -12.14 -2.86
N ASP A 47 1.67 -12.93 -3.71
CA ASP A 47 2.18 -14.21 -4.22
C ASP A 47 3.46 -14.01 -5.04
N LYS A 48 3.46 -13.02 -5.93
CA LYS A 48 4.60 -12.67 -6.77
C LYS A 48 5.58 -11.73 -6.08
N ARG A 49 5.28 -11.29 -4.84
CA ARG A 49 6.05 -10.30 -4.07
C ARG A 49 6.43 -9.06 -4.89
N THR A 50 5.49 -8.59 -5.71
CA THR A 50 5.72 -7.48 -6.65
C THR A 50 4.74 -6.36 -6.36
N LEU A 51 5.25 -5.12 -6.36
CA LEU A 51 4.47 -3.90 -6.21
C LEU A 51 4.54 -3.10 -7.51
N PHE A 52 3.37 -2.80 -8.08
CA PHE A 52 3.24 -1.97 -9.28
C PHE A 52 2.69 -0.61 -8.89
N ILE A 53 3.48 0.44 -9.09
CA ILE A 53 3.03 1.81 -8.90
C ILE A 53 2.14 2.19 -10.06
N ARG A 54 0.87 2.51 -9.76
CA ARG A 54 -0.12 2.95 -10.74
C ARG A 54 -0.21 4.47 -10.81
N PHE A 55 -0.04 5.13 -9.68
CA PHE A 55 -0.16 6.58 -9.57
C PHE A 55 0.62 7.12 -8.37
N VAL A 56 1.22 8.29 -8.54
CA VAL A 56 1.82 9.11 -7.48
C VAL A 56 1.44 10.55 -7.75
N GLY A 57 0.72 11.18 -6.84
CA GLY A 57 0.28 12.56 -7.01
C GLY A 57 -0.38 13.11 -5.75
N THR A 58 -0.82 14.35 -5.82
CA THR A 58 -1.55 15.03 -4.76
C THR A 58 -2.93 14.40 -4.56
N HIS A 59 -3.56 14.67 -3.40
CA HIS A 59 -4.94 14.23 -3.17
C HIS A 59 -5.91 14.77 -4.22
N SER A 60 -5.71 16.03 -4.66
CA SER A 60 -6.53 16.67 -5.67
C SER A 60 -6.41 15.99 -7.04
N GLU A 61 -5.21 15.57 -7.44
CA GLU A 61 -4.99 14.84 -8.71
C GLU A 61 -5.51 13.39 -8.66
N TYR A 62 -5.76 12.85 -7.48
CA TYR A 62 -6.29 11.49 -7.30
C TYR A 62 -7.83 11.45 -7.24
N ASP A 63 -8.45 12.50 -6.68
CA ASP A 63 -9.91 12.59 -6.50
C ASP A 63 -10.64 13.13 -7.75
N GLU A 64 -9.93 13.49 -8.82
CA GLU A 64 -10.48 13.80 -10.16
C GLU A 64 -10.75 12.53 -10.99
#